data_AF-A0A957IWW5-F1
#
_entry.id   AF-A0A957IWW5-F1
#
_cell.length_a   1.000
_cell.length_b   1.000
_cell.length_c   1.000
_cell.angle_alpha   90.00
_cell.angle_beta   90.00
_cell.angle_gamma   90.00
#
_symmetry.space_group_name_H-M   'P 1'
#
loop_
_entity.id
_entity.type
_entity.pdbx_description
1 polymer ?
#
loop_
_entity_poly.entity_id
_entity_poly.type
_entity_poly.pdbx_seq_one_letter_code
_entity_poly.pdbx_strand_id
1 'polypeptide(L)'
;MNAREEILGRLRAGGDGSTALPPVWRSRREFADLAAQFAQAATAAKAEVRRAADWDTAVTELGRLLAEINAQTVVVNGDVAGADWPDRFPAVQWHLVGQTAGDLRAFCAAADAGLSSADAALAETGSVILSS
;
A
#
# COMPACT_ATOMS: atom_id res chain seq x y z
N MET A 1 -9.25 -34.58 -16.91
CA MET A 1 -9.33 -34.12 -15.51
C MET A 1 -8.86 -32.67 -15.47
N ASN A 2 -9.72 -31.75 -15.03
CA ASN A 2 -9.41 -30.30 -15.04
C ASN A 2 -9.06 -29.80 -13.62
N ALA A 3 -8.38 -28.64 -13.54
CA ALA A 3 -7.97 -28.06 -12.26
C ALA A 3 -9.14 -27.79 -11.29
N ARG A 4 -10.35 -27.59 -11.81
CA ARG A 4 -11.56 -27.37 -11.02
C ARG A 4 -12.01 -28.63 -10.29
N GLU A 5 -11.93 -29.80 -10.92
CA GLU A 5 -12.25 -31.09 -10.29
C GLU A 5 -11.28 -31.41 -9.16
N GLU A 6 -10.01 -31.06 -9.33
CA GLU A 6 -8.97 -31.27 -8.33
C GLU A 6 -9.18 -30.38 -7.08
N ILE A 7 -9.48 -29.10 -7.27
CA ILE A 7 -9.76 -28.15 -6.18
C ILE A 7 -11.02 -28.57 -5.41
N LEU A 8 -12.09 -28.94 -6.11
CA LEU A 8 -13.33 -29.41 -5.47
C LEU A 8 -13.11 -30.74 -4.72
N GLY A 9 -12.23 -31.60 -5.22
CA GLY A 9 -11.81 -32.81 -4.51
C GLY A 9 -11.13 -32.50 -3.17
N ARG A 10 -10.17 -31.55 -3.17
CA ARG A 10 -9.44 -31.15 -1.95
C ARG A 10 -10.34 -30.48 -0.91
N LEU A 11 -11.30 -29.65 -1.34
CA LEU A 11 -12.25 -28.99 -0.44
C LEU A 11 -13.22 -29.99 0.21
N ARG A 12 -13.68 -31.01 -0.53
CA ARG A 12 -14.56 -32.06 0.00
C ARG A 12 -13.84 -32.98 0.99
N ALA A 13 -12.53 -33.14 0.85
CA ALA A 13 -11.72 -34.00 1.70
C ALA A 13 -11.41 -33.41 3.09
N GLY A 14 -11.88 -32.20 3.41
CA GLY A 14 -11.77 -31.63 4.76
C GLY A 14 -10.32 -31.53 5.25
N GLY A 15 -9.47 -30.90 4.44
CA GLY A 15 -8.01 -30.93 4.61
C GLY A 15 -7.52 -30.62 6.02
N ASP A 16 -6.78 -31.58 6.58
CA ASP A 16 -5.87 -31.40 7.71
C ASP A 16 -5.06 -30.12 7.49
N GLY A 17 -4.92 -29.28 8.53
CA GLY A 17 -4.35 -27.92 8.52
C GLY A 17 -2.86 -27.78 8.09
N SER A 18 -2.37 -28.66 7.22
CA SER A 18 -1.09 -28.67 6.54
C SER A 18 -1.26 -28.61 5.01
N THR A 19 -2.32 -27.98 4.49
CA THR A 19 -2.37 -27.65 3.07
C THR A 19 -1.35 -26.56 2.78
N ALA A 20 -0.21 -26.97 2.20
CA ALA A 20 0.70 -26.06 1.51
C ALA A 20 -0.14 -25.10 0.66
N LEU A 21 0.00 -23.81 0.92
CA LEU A 21 -0.69 -22.77 0.15
C LEU A 21 -0.49 -23.06 -1.34
N PRO A 22 -1.52 -22.93 -2.18
CA PRO A 22 -1.35 -23.09 -3.61
C PRO A 22 -0.20 -22.20 -4.08
N PRO A 23 0.63 -22.67 -5.03
CA PRO A 23 1.71 -21.86 -5.57
C PRO A 23 1.14 -20.55 -6.07
N VAL A 24 1.90 -19.46 -5.89
CA VAL A 24 1.53 -18.11 -6.32
C VAL A 24 0.92 -18.19 -7.71
N TRP A 25 -0.32 -17.71 -7.85
CA TRP A 25 -1.03 -17.70 -9.12
C TRP A 25 -0.21 -16.92 -10.14
N ARG A 26 0.45 -17.65 -11.06
CA ARG A 26 1.14 -17.05 -12.20
C ARG A 26 0.09 -16.81 -13.27
N SER A 27 -0.33 -15.55 -13.38
CA SER A 27 -1.09 -15.10 -14.55
C SER A 27 -0.37 -15.54 -15.82
N ARG A 28 -1.11 -16.04 -16.82
CA ARG A 28 -0.54 -16.29 -18.16
C ARG A 28 -0.23 -14.99 -18.91
N ARG A 29 -0.66 -13.85 -18.36
CA ARG A 29 -0.32 -12.53 -18.88
C ARG A 29 1.01 -12.12 -18.30
N GLU A 30 2.00 -12.03 -19.19
CA GLU A 30 3.28 -11.41 -18.88
C GLU A 30 3.16 -9.92 -19.16
N PHE A 31 3.47 -9.11 -18.15
CA PHE A 31 3.60 -7.67 -18.32
C PHE A 31 5.09 -7.33 -18.32
N ALA A 32 5.56 -6.68 -19.38
CA ALA A 32 6.96 -6.27 -19.49
C ALA A 32 7.36 -5.25 -18.41
N ASP A 33 6.40 -4.44 -17.95
CA ASP A 33 6.55 -3.52 -16.83
C ASP A 33 5.32 -3.61 -15.92
N LEU A 34 5.47 -4.33 -14.80
CA LEU A 34 4.42 -4.49 -13.79
C LEU A 34 4.03 -3.15 -13.15
N ALA A 35 4.97 -2.23 -12.98
CA ALA A 35 4.68 -0.92 -12.42
C ALA A 35 3.91 -0.04 -13.43
N ALA A 36 4.11 -0.21 -14.74
CA ALA A 36 3.29 0.44 -15.78
C ALA A 36 1.89 -0.09 -15.82
N GLN A 37 1.75 -1.41 -15.76
CA GLN A 37 0.44 -2.02 -15.69
C GLN A 37 -0.32 -1.58 -14.44
N PHE A 38 0.36 -1.55 -13.28
CA PHE A 38 -0.21 -1.03 -12.03
C PHE A 38 -0.66 0.43 -12.18
N ALA A 39 0.22 1.31 -12.66
CA ALA A 39 -0.08 2.73 -12.80
C ALA A 39 -1.30 2.96 -13.70
N GLN A 40 -1.38 2.24 -14.83
CA GLN A 40 -2.52 2.30 -15.73
C GLN A 40 -3.83 1.87 -15.04
N ALA A 41 -3.81 0.73 -14.35
CA ALA A 41 -5.00 0.19 -13.68
C ALA A 41 -5.44 1.07 -12.49
N ALA A 42 -4.50 1.57 -11.69
CA ALA A 42 -4.76 2.47 -10.58
C ALA A 42 -5.33 3.81 -11.06
N THR A 43 -4.78 4.39 -12.15
CA THR A 43 -5.32 5.61 -12.75
C THR A 43 -6.69 5.40 -13.37
N ALA A 44 -6.97 4.22 -13.95
CA ALA A 44 -8.33 3.87 -14.38
C ALA A 44 -9.32 3.88 -13.19
N ALA A 45 -8.86 3.48 -12.00
CA ALA A 45 -9.58 3.58 -10.73
C ALA A 45 -9.53 4.97 -10.07
N LYS A 46 -9.09 6.01 -10.80
CA LYS A 46 -8.96 7.41 -10.35
C LYS A 46 -7.85 7.69 -9.32
N ALA A 47 -6.94 6.76 -9.08
CA ALA A 47 -5.75 7.02 -8.28
C ALA A 47 -4.70 7.82 -9.08
N GLU A 48 -3.98 8.71 -8.40
CA GLU A 48 -2.78 9.32 -8.95
C GLU A 48 -1.57 8.46 -8.58
N VAL A 49 -0.75 8.12 -9.58
CA VAL A 49 0.46 7.32 -9.39
C VAL A 49 1.68 8.12 -9.83
N ARG A 50 2.56 8.43 -8.89
CA ARG A 50 3.87 9.04 -9.14
C ARG A 50 4.96 7.99 -8.94
N ARG A 51 5.87 7.85 -9.90
CA ARG A 51 7.04 6.98 -9.77
C ARG A 51 8.27 7.81 -9.49
N ALA A 52 9.08 7.33 -8.56
CA ALA A 52 10.40 7.84 -8.28
C ALA A 52 11.45 6.77 -8.59
N ALA A 53 12.65 7.19 -8.99
CA ALA A 53 13.75 6.28 -9.29
C ALA A 53 14.37 5.68 -8.01
N ASP A 54 14.29 6.42 -6.91
CA ASP A 54 14.88 6.08 -5.62
C ASP A 54 14.06 6.70 -4.47
N TRP A 55 14.45 6.34 -3.26
CA TRP A 55 13.78 6.76 -2.03
C TRP A 55 13.84 8.27 -1.80
N ASP A 56 14.99 8.91 -2.01
CA ASP A 56 15.14 10.35 -1.75
C ASP A 56 14.29 11.18 -2.73
N THR A 57 14.19 10.74 -3.99
CA THR A 57 13.28 11.31 -4.98
C THR A 57 11.83 11.11 -4.56
N ALA A 58 11.47 9.92 -4.04
CA ALA A 58 10.12 9.64 -3.56
C ALA A 58 9.72 10.55 -2.39
N VAL A 59 10.62 10.74 -1.42
CA VAL A 59 10.41 11.63 -0.27
C VAL A 59 10.30 13.10 -0.73
N THR A 60 11.10 13.52 -1.69
CA THR A 60 11.00 14.87 -2.28
C THR A 60 9.64 15.10 -2.93
N GLU A 61 9.15 14.13 -3.71
CA GLU A 61 7.83 14.20 -4.34
C GLU A 61 6.68 14.17 -3.32
N LEU A 62 6.83 13.41 -2.23
CA LEU A 62 5.88 13.45 -1.11
C LEU A 62 5.81 14.84 -0.50
N GLY A 63 6.96 15.49 -0.24
CA GLY A 63 7.01 16.85 0.28
C GLY A 63 6.30 17.85 -0.64
N ARG A 64 6.51 17.73 -1.96
CA ARG A 64 5.79 18.54 -2.95
C ARG A 64 4.28 18.30 -2.88
N LEU A 65 3.84 17.04 -2.79
CA LEU A 65 2.42 16.71 -2.71
C LEU A 65 1.76 17.26 -1.44
N LEU A 66 2.43 17.13 -0.28
CA LEU A 66 1.94 17.70 0.98
C LEU A 66 1.79 19.22 0.88
N ALA A 67 2.73 19.91 0.24
CA ALA A 67 2.62 21.35 -0.01
C ALA A 67 1.49 21.69 -1.00
N GLU A 68 1.33 20.92 -2.07
CA GLU A 68 0.25 21.10 -3.07
C GLU A 68 -1.14 21.03 -2.44
N ILE A 69 -1.35 20.11 -1.51
CA ILE A 69 -2.62 19.97 -0.78
C ILE A 69 -2.70 20.87 0.47
N ASN A 70 -1.66 21.67 0.74
CA ASN A 70 -1.51 22.48 1.95
C ASN A 70 -1.68 21.69 3.26
N ALA A 71 -1.23 20.43 3.28
CA ALA A 71 -1.36 19.58 4.46
C ALA A 71 -0.68 20.21 5.67
N GLN A 72 -1.42 20.35 6.76
CA GLN A 72 -0.93 20.80 8.06
C GLN A 72 -0.81 19.64 9.03
N THR A 73 -1.61 18.59 8.84
CA THR A 73 -1.74 17.46 9.76
C THR A 73 -1.71 16.14 9.01
N VAL A 74 -0.78 15.24 9.38
CA VAL A 74 -0.60 13.95 8.69
C VAL A 74 -0.49 12.82 9.69
N VAL A 75 -1.21 11.73 9.44
CA VAL A 75 -1.10 10.49 10.20
C VAL A 75 -0.19 9.52 9.47
N VAL A 76 0.77 8.94 10.18
CA VAL A 76 1.62 7.86 9.65
C VAL A 76 1.20 6.56 10.29
N ASN A 77 0.73 5.63 9.46
CA ASN A 77 0.37 4.28 9.87
C ASN A 77 1.44 3.28 9.40
N GLY A 78 1.99 2.54 10.35
CA GLY A 78 3.05 1.56 10.12
C GLY A 78 4.46 2.16 10.00
N ASP A 79 5.43 1.29 9.74
CA ASP A 79 6.82 1.69 9.47
C ASP A 79 6.95 2.09 7.99
N VAL A 80 6.71 3.36 7.71
CA VAL A 80 6.99 3.93 6.40
C VAL A 80 8.48 4.26 6.36
N ALA A 81 9.27 3.23 6.00
CA ALA A 81 10.71 3.25 5.74
C ALA A 81 11.51 4.33 6.47
N GLY A 82 11.64 4.19 7.80
CA GLY A 82 12.78 4.70 8.59
C GLY A 82 13.14 6.18 8.50
N ALA A 83 12.28 7.02 7.91
CA ALA A 83 12.48 8.46 7.85
C ALA A 83 11.91 9.11 9.11
N ASP A 84 12.66 10.03 9.70
CA ASP A 84 12.14 10.93 10.71
C ASP A 84 11.27 12.00 10.03
N TRP A 85 9.97 11.71 9.87
CA TRP A 85 9.02 12.57 9.18
C TRP A 85 8.92 13.98 9.80
N PRO A 86 8.83 14.12 11.14
CA PRO A 86 8.95 15.41 11.80
C PRO A 86 10.19 16.22 11.41
N ASP A 87 11.37 15.60 11.39
CA ASP A 87 12.61 16.31 11.03
C ASP A 87 12.65 16.70 9.56
N ARG A 88 12.11 15.84 8.68
CA ARG A 88 12.14 16.06 7.23
C ARG A 88 11.12 17.11 6.77
N PHE A 89 9.98 17.19 7.47
CA PHE A 89 8.88 18.10 7.17
C PHE A 89 8.36 18.78 8.44
N PRO A 90 9.15 19.71 9.03
CA PRO A 90 8.85 20.29 10.33
C PRO A 90 7.64 21.23 10.35
N ALA A 91 7.16 21.66 9.18
CA ALA A 91 5.95 22.48 9.06
C ALA A 91 4.65 21.66 9.17
N VAL A 92 4.73 20.33 9.11
CA VAL A 92 3.59 19.43 9.22
C VAL A 92 3.53 18.88 10.63
N GLN A 93 2.34 18.88 11.22
CA GLN A 93 2.09 18.19 12.47
C GLN A 93 1.84 16.71 12.20
N TRP A 94 2.73 15.87 12.72
CA TRP A 94 2.70 14.43 12.51
C TRP A 94 2.07 13.70 13.70
N HIS A 95 1.29 12.66 13.42
CA HIS A 95 0.90 11.66 14.40
C HIS A 95 1.34 10.28 13.92
N LEU A 96 2.32 9.70 14.62
CA LEU A 96 2.87 8.39 14.31
C LEU A 96 2.14 7.35 15.16
N VAL A 97 1.37 6.47 14.51
CA VAL A 97 0.56 5.46 15.19
C VAL A 97 1.45 4.58 16.07
N GLY A 98 1.11 4.49 17.36
CA GLY A 98 1.85 3.70 18.35
C GLY A 98 3.07 4.41 18.97
N GLN A 99 3.46 5.60 18.48
CA GLN A 99 4.58 6.37 19.01
C GLN A 99 4.15 7.72 19.59
N THR A 100 3.25 8.44 18.91
CA THR A 100 2.71 9.71 19.39
C THR A 100 1.57 9.45 20.37
N ALA A 101 1.62 10.07 21.55
CA ALA A 101 0.54 9.99 22.53
C ALA A 101 -0.67 10.86 22.11
N GLY A 102 -1.88 10.47 22.50
CA GLY A 102 -3.10 11.27 22.28
C GLY A 102 -4.27 10.44 21.75
N ASP A 103 -5.35 11.12 21.39
CA ASP A 103 -6.52 10.50 20.76
C ASP A 103 -6.30 10.38 19.24
N LEU A 104 -5.84 9.20 18.82
CA LEU A 104 -5.63 8.86 17.41
C LEU A 104 -6.92 9.03 16.59
N ARG A 105 -8.09 8.66 17.13
CA ARG A 105 -9.35 8.74 16.38
C ARG A 105 -9.70 10.20 16.11
N ALA A 106 -9.60 11.06 17.12
CA ALA A 106 -9.85 12.49 16.96
C ALA A 106 -8.85 13.13 15.98
N PHE A 107 -7.57 12.73 16.06
CA PHE A 107 -6.55 13.22 15.12
C PHE A 107 -6.85 12.81 13.69
N CYS A 108 -7.14 11.52 13.43
CA CYS A 108 -7.50 11.03 12.10
C CYS A 108 -8.73 11.73 11.51
N ALA A 109 -9.69 12.15 12.35
CA ALA A 109 -10.87 12.88 11.89
C ALA A 109 -10.55 14.31 11.42
N ALA A 110 -9.45 14.89 11.89
CA ALA A 110 -8.99 16.23 11.53
C ALA A 110 -7.79 16.22 10.56
N ALA A 111 -7.22 15.06 10.27
CA ALA A 111 -6.01 14.92 9.46
C ALA A 111 -6.27 15.25 7.98
N ASP A 112 -5.33 15.97 7.36
CA ASP A 112 -5.40 16.32 5.94
C ASP A 112 -5.02 15.12 5.05
N ALA A 113 -4.11 14.26 5.53
CA ALA A 113 -3.67 13.08 4.82
C ALA A 113 -3.25 11.93 5.76
N GLY A 114 -3.29 10.71 5.21
CA GLY A 114 -2.71 9.52 5.80
C GLY A 114 -1.55 9.00 4.94
N LEU A 115 -0.46 8.60 5.59
CA LEU A 115 0.69 7.96 4.96
C LEU A 115 0.79 6.52 5.44
N SER A 116 0.96 5.59 4.52
CA SER A 116 1.11 4.16 4.82
C SER A 116 2.01 3.50 3.79
N SER A 117 2.74 2.48 4.24
CA SER A 117 3.36 1.50 3.35
C SER A 117 2.32 0.45 2.93
N ALA A 118 2.70 -0.41 2.00
CA ALA A 118 1.87 -1.51 1.54
C ALA A 118 2.72 -2.77 1.41
N ASP A 119 2.14 -3.92 1.71
CA ASP A 119 2.85 -5.21 1.60
C ASP A 119 2.97 -5.68 0.15
N ALA A 120 1.95 -5.36 -0.64
CA ALA A 120 1.89 -5.75 -2.04
C ALA A 120 1.02 -4.80 -2.85
N ALA A 121 1.29 -4.76 -4.16
CA ALA A 121 0.44 -4.13 -5.15
C ALA A 121 0.12 -5.12 -6.28
N LEU A 122 -1.12 -5.12 -6.74
CA LEU A 122 -1.61 -5.97 -7.82
C LEU A 122 -1.65 -5.16 -9.12
N ALA A 123 -0.71 -5.42 -10.02
CA ALA A 123 -0.57 -4.69 -11.27
C ALA A 123 -1.82 -4.75 -12.15
N GLU A 124 -2.47 -5.92 -12.24
CA GLU A 124 -3.63 -6.14 -13.11
C GLU A 124 -4.86 -5.30 -12.72
N THR A 125 -5.02 -5.01 -11.43
CA THR A 125 -6.22 -4.36 -10.89
C THR A 125 -5.95 -2.98 -10.30
N GLY A 126 -4.68 -2.57 -10.20
CA GLY A 126 -4.30 -1.31 -9.54
C GLY A 126 -4.57 -1.33 -8.04
N SER A 127 -4.63 -2.51 -7.42
CA SER A 127 -4.97 -2.67 -6.00
C SER A 127 -3.73 -2.61 -5.12
N VAL A 128 -3.86 -2.02 -3.94
CA VAL A 128 -2.84 -1.97 -2.91
C VAL A 128 -3.32 -2.81 -1.73
N ILE A 129 -2.47 -3.69 -1.22
CA ILE A 129 -2.75 -4.55 -0.08
C ILE A 129 -2.07 -3.96 1.15
N LEU A 130 -2.86 -3.68 2.18
CA LEU A 130 -2.41 -3.15 3.46
C LEU A 130 -2.60 -4.25 4.52
N SER A 131 -1.54 -4.61 5.24
CA SER A 131 -1.64 -5.34 6.50
C SER A 131 -1.80 -4.36 7.64
N SER A 132 -2.74 -4.69 8.53
CA SER A 132 -3.03 -3.98 9.77
C SER A 132 -2.16 -4.46 10.91
#